data_AF-A0A069EY39-F1
#
_entry.id   AF-A0A069EY39-F1
#
_cell.length_a   1.000
_cell.length_b   1.000
_cell.length_c   1.000
_cell.angle_alpha   90.00
_cell.angle_beta   90.00
_cell.angle_gamma   90.00
#
_symmetry.space_group_name_H-M   'P 1'
#
loop_
_entity.id
_entity.type
_entity.pdbx_description
1 polymer ?
#
loop_
_entity_poly.entity_id
_entity_poly.type
_entity_poly.pdbx_seq_one_letter_code
_entity_poly.pdbx_strand_id
1 'polypeptide(L)'
;MTNTSNVIDEFASYTAWLNTLTELDESTWEKPIATDKWSIKAIVLHIAHWDNHLLNVIIPAVKNGEGMIFPEFDSFNARATQKAKRLSGEKVLQLAKASRRSLIEGLTSLRHETMTMHTTANGATHCPHQGVPYTLAYIVTEFIEHDRHHQQQVDRVLGATS
;
A
#
# COMPACT_ATOMS: atom_id res chain seq x y z
N MET A 1 16.05 14.94 -9.21
CA MET A 1 16.14 13.48 -9.46
C MET A 1 15.57 12.79 -8.22
N THR A 2 14.54 11.97 -8.39
CA THR A 2 13.97 11.20 -7.27
C THR A 2 15.03 10.23 -6.76
N ASN A 3 15.42 10.33 -5.49
CA ASN A 3 16.34 9.37 -4.89
C ASN A 3 15.56 8.09 -4.59
N THR A 4 15.63 7.10 -5.48
CA THR A 4 14.80 5.88 -5.40
C THR A 4 15.08 5.05 -4.16
N SER A 5 16.32 5.08 -3.62
CA SER A 5 16.64 4.40 -2.35
C SER A 5 15.81 4.99 -1.22
N ASN A 6 15.77 6.33 -1.13
CA ASN A 6 14.99 7.03 -0.11
C ASN A 6 13.49 6.68 -0.21
N VAL A 7 12.94 6.62 -1.43
CA VAL A 7 11.53 6.24 -1.64
C VAL A 7 11.24 4.81 -1.18
N ILE A 8 12.11 3.84 -1.46
CA ILE A 8 11.91 2.45 -1.02
C ILE A 8 12.05 2.34 0.50
N ASP A 9 13.05 3.00 1.10
CA ASP A 9 13.27 3.01 2.55
C ASP A 9 12.07 3.63 3.29
N GLU A 10 11.54 4.73 2.77
CA GLU A 10 10.34 5.38 3.29
C GLU A 10 9.11 4.46 3.17
N PHE A 11 8.94 3.77 2.04
CA PHE A 11 7.83 2.82 1.88
C PHE A 11 7.97 1.59 2.80
N ALA A 12 9.19 1.19 3.13
CA ALA A 12 9.47 0.12 4.08
C ALA A 12 9.10 0.49 5.52
N SER A 13 9.08 1.79 5.85
CA SER A 13 8.75 2.29 7.19
C SER A 13 7.34 1.91 7.67
N TYR A 14 6.42 1.59 6.76
CA TYR A 14 5.10 1.03 7.09
C TYR A 14 5.21 -0.24 7.95
N THR A 15 6.25 -1.06 7.77
CA THR A 15 6.49 -2.26 8.59
C THR A 15 6.72 -1.90 10.06
N ALA A 16 7.41 -0.78 10.33
CA ALA A 16 7.63 -0.31 11.69
C ALA A 16 6.30 0.13 12.33
N TRP A 17 5.45 0.82 11.58
CA TRP A 17 4.10 1.16 12.04
C TRP A 17 3.24 -0.10 12.30
N LEU A 18 3.27 -1.11 11.41
CA LEU A 18 2.59 -2.38 11.65
C LEU A 18 3.03 -3.05 12.97
N ASN A 19 4.29 -2.89 13.38
CA ASN A 19 4.76 -3.45 14.65
C ASN A 19 4.08 -2.82 15.86
N THR A 20 3.63 -1.57 15.78
CA THR A 20 2.88 -0.89 16.86
C THR A 20 1.50 -1.52 17.10
N LEU A 21 0.96 -2.25 16.12
CA LEU A 21 -0.36 -2.89 16.20
C LEU A 21 -0.32 -4.31 16.80
N THR A 22 0.85 -4.80 17.20
CA THR A 22 1.06 -6.21 17.59
C THR A 22 0.27 -6.60 18.84
N GLU A 23 0.00 -5.66 19.74
CA GLU A 23 -0.68 -5.91 21.02
C GLU A 23 -2.18 -5.55 21.01
N LEU A 24 -2.74 -5.18 19.86
CA LEU A 24 -4.17 -4.87 19.77
C LEU A 24 -5.02 -6.12 19.97
N ASP A 25 -6.00 -6.03 20.87
CA ASP A 25 -7.03 -7.04 21.02
C ASP A 25 -8.01 -7.05 19.82
N GLU A 26 -8.74 -8.16 19.65
CA GLU A 26 -9.68 -8.32 18.53
C GLU A 26 -10.81 -7.27 18.53
N SER A 27 -11.28 -6.83 19.70
CA SER A 27 -12.33 -5.80 19.77
C SER A 27 -11.83 -4.46 19.23
N THR A 28 -10.56 -4.14 19.45
CA THR A 28 -9.90 -2.95 18.93
C THR A 28 -9.64 -3.08 17.43
N TRP A 29 -9.21 -4.25 16.94
CA TRP A 29 -9.10 -4.51 15.50
C TRP A 29 -10.42 -4.30 14.74
N GLU A 30 -11.56 -4.59 15.37
CA GLU A 30 -12.89 -4.41 14.80
C GLU A 30 -13.43 -2.98 14.91
N LYS A 31 -12.76 -2.07 15.63
CA LYS A 31 -13.20 -0.68 15.75
C LYS A 31 -13.22 0.01 14.38
N PRO A 32 -14.34 0.62 13.97
CA PRO A 32 -14.40 1.45 12.77
C PRO A 32 -13.62 2.75 12.99
N ILE A 33 -12.98 3.28 11.94
CA ILE A 33 -12.23 4.54 12.05
C ILE A 33 -13.12 5.78 12.20
N ALA A 34 -14.39 5.66 11.80
CA ALA A 34 -15.46 6.62 11.99
C ALA A 34 -16.80 5.92 11.72
N THR A 35 -17.92 6.57 12.03
CA THR A 35 -19.26 6.05 11.70
C THR A 35 -19.35 5.68 10.22
N ASP A 36 -19.83 4.46 9.93
CA ASP A 36 -19.98 3.88 8.59
C ASP A 36 -18.68 3.76 7.77
N LYS A 37 -17.51 3.81 8.43
CA LYS A 37 -16.21 3.59 7.79
C LYS A 37 -15.61 2.22 8.17
N TRP A 38 -14.54 1.86 7.48
CA TRP A 38 -13.84 0.59 7.65
C TRP A 38 -13.26 0.43 9.06
N SER A 39 -13.15 -0.82 9.51
CA SER A 39 -12.39 -1.16 10.71
C SER A 39 -10.89 -1.06 10.48
N ILE A 40 -10.12 -0.97 11.57
CA ILE A 40 -8.65 -1.05 11.53
C ILE A 40 -8.22 -2.31 10.75
N LYS A 41 -8.87 -3.44 11.03
CA LYS A 41 -8.62 -4.72 10.35
C LYS A 41 -8.87 -4.63 8.84
N ALA A 42 -9.96 -4.00 8.44
CA ALA A 42 -10.28 -3.83 7.03
C ALA A 42 -9.26 -2.92 6.31
N ILE A 43 -8.81 -1.84 6.94
CA ILE A 43 -7.80 -0.92 6.40
C ILE A 43 -6.45 -1.62 6.19
N VAL A 44 -5.95 -2.30 7.21
CA VAL A 44 -4.64 -2.97 7.14
C VAL A 44 -4.64 -4.07 6.07
N LEU A 45 -5.73 -4.84 5.96
CA LEU A 45 -5.83 -5.86 4.90
C LEU A 45 -5.98 -5.24 3.50
N HIS A 46 -6.63 -4.08 3.40
CA HIS A 46 -6.73 -3.32 2.15
C HIS A 46 -5.34 -2.90 1.65
N ILE A 47 -4.49 -2.35 2.52
CA ILE A 47 -3.11 -1.97 2.15
C ILE A 47 -2.32 -3.22 1.71
N ALA A 48 -2.44 -4.32 2.45
CA ALA A 48 -1.80 -5.59 2.07
C ALA A 48 -2.29 -6.11 0.70
N HIS A 49 -3.53 -5.82 0.32
CA HIS A 49 -4.07 -6.20 -0.99
C HIS A 49 -3.44 -5.38 -2.12
N TRP A 50 -3.24 -4.08 -1.90
CA TRP A 50 -2.48 -3.23 -2.83
C TRP A 50 -1.01 -3.62 -2.92
N ASP A 51 -0.37 -3.97 -1.80
CA ASP A 51 1.01 -4.47 -1.81
C ASP A 51 1.14 -5.66 -2.76
N ASN A 52 0.19 -6.60 -2.69
CA ASN A 52 0.15 -7.77 -3.56
C ASN A 52 -0.12 -7.41 -5.03
N HIS A 53 -0.94 -6.39 -5.31
CA HIS A 53 -1.16 -5.93 -6.68
C HIS A 53 0.09 -5.28 -7.27
N LEU A 54 0.77 -4.44 -6.48
CA LEU A 54 2.04 -3.83 -6.86
C LEU A 54 3.09 -4.91 -7.19
N LEU A 55 3.23 -5.89 -6.29
CA LEU A 55 4.22 -6.97 -6.43
C LEU A 55 3.93 -7.89 -7.62
N ASN A 56 2.67 -8.31 -7.80
CA ASN A 56 2.33 -9.38 -8.73
C ASN A 56 1.85 -8.90 -10.11
N VAL A 57 1.46 -7.62 -10.24
CA VAL A 57 0.92 -7.07 -11.49
C VAL A 57 1.75 -5.89 -11.96
N ILE A 58 1.93 -4.86 -11.12
CA ILE A 58 2.56 -3.60 -11.54
C ILE A 58 4.06 -3.77 -11.81
N ILE A 59 4.80 -4.35 -10.88
CA ILE A 59 6.25 -4.56 -11.03
C ILE A 59 6.55 -5.44 -12.27
N PRO A 60 5.89 -6.60 -12.48
CA PRO A 60 6.10 -7.40 -13.69
C PRO A 60 5.79 -6.64 -14.98
N ALA A 61 4.69 -5.89 -15.04
CA ALA A 61 4.33 -5.10 -16.21
C ALA A 61 5.43 -4.09 -16.56
N VAL A 62 5.89 -3.30 -15.59
CA VAL A 62 6.96 -2.31 -15.81
C VAL A 62 8.27 -2.99 -16.24
N LYS A 63 8.62 -4.14 -15.65
CA LYS A 63 9.82 -4.92 -16.05
C LYS A 63 9.75 -5.39 -17.51
N ASN A 64 8.55 -5.67 -18.01
CA ASN A 64 8.32 -6.10 -19.38
C ASN A 64 8.16 -4.93 -20.36
N GLY A 65 8.27 -3.68 -19.89
CA GLY A 65 8.03 -2.48 -20.70
C GLY A 65 6.56 -2.20 -20.97
N GLU A 66 5.66 -2.84 -20.22
CA GLU A 66 4.22 -2.63 -20.31
C GLU A 66 3.77 -1.47 -19.39
N GLY A 67 2.56 -0.98 -19.66
CA GLY A 67 1.89 -0.02 -18.79
C GLY A 67 1.38 -0.66 -17.50
N MET A 68 1.38 0.11 -16.43
CA MET A 68 0.76 -0.24 -15.16
C MET A 68 -0.76 -0.26 -15.31
N ILE A 69 -1.40 -1.37 -14.97
CA ILE A 69 -2.86 -1.51 -15.00
C ILE A 69 -3.39 -1.58 -13.58
N PHE A 70 -4.19 -0.58 -13.22
CA PHE A 70 -4.91 -0.53 -11.97
C PHE A 70 -6.38 -0.88 -12.20
N PRO A 71 -6.96 -1.78 -11.38
CA PRO A 71 -8.36 -2.16 -11.49
C PRO A 71 -9.27 -1.00 -11.09
N GLU A 72 -10.59 -1.18 -11.26
CA GLU A 72 -11.57 -0.31 -10.62
C GLU A 72 -11.45 -0.45 -9.08
N PHE A 73 -11.25 0.67 -8.38
CA PHE A 73 -10.81 0.71 -6.99
C PHE A 73 -11.87 0.20 -6.02
N ASP A 74 -13.13 0.56 -6.21
CA ASP A 74 -14.20 0.17 -5.29
C ASP A 74 -14.37 -1.35 -5.28
N SER A 75 -14.42 -1.96 -6.47
CA SER A 75 -14.53 -3.41 -6.62
C SER A 75 -13.29 -4.15 -6.11
N PHE A 76 -12.11 -3.57 -6.27
CA PHE A 76 -10.85 -4.12 -5.76
C PHE A 76 -10.79 -4.07 -4.23
N ASN A 77 -11.15 -2.93 -3.64
CA ASN A 77 -11.15 -2.70 -2.20
C ASN A 77 -12.24 -3.53 -1.49
N ALA A 78 -13.41 -3.70 -2.11
CA ALA A 78 -14.50 -4.53 -1.57
C ALA A 78 -14.06 -5.99 -1.30
N ARG A 79 -13.18 -6.55 -2.14
CA ARG A 79 -12.64 -7.91 -1.93
C ARG A 79 -11.80 -8.01 -0.66
N ALA A 80 -10.94 -7.04 -0.42
CA ALA A 80 -10.11 -7.00 0.78
C ALA A 80 -10.97 -6.82 2.04
N THR A 81 -11.89 -5.85 2.03
CA THR A 81 -12.74 -5.56 3.18
C THR A 81 -13.69 -6.71 3.51
N GLN A 82 -14.24 -7.43 2.51
CA GLN A 82 -15.04 -8.63 2.75
C GLN A 82 -14.21 -9.79 3.33
N LYS A 83 -12.97 -9.97 2.86
CA LYS A 83 -12.06 -10.98 3.39
C LYS A 83 -11.67 -10.68 4.85
N ALA A 84 -11.47 -9.41 5.18
CA ALA A 84 -11.09 -8.97 6.54
C ALA A 84 -12.10 -9.44 7.60
N LYS A 85 -13.40 -9.46 7.27
CA LYS A 85 -14.47 -9.92 8.18
C LYS A 85 -14.33 -11.38 8.64
N ARG A 86 -13.54 -12.20 7.93
CA ARG A 86 -13.36 -13.63 8.21
C ARG A 86 -12.02 -13.96 8.86
N LEU A 87 -11.17 -12.96 9.09
CA LEU A 87 -9.83 -13.15 9.63
C LEU A 87 -9.74 -12.52 11.03
N SER A 88 -8.85 -13.04 11.87
CA SER A 88 -8.43 -12.36 13.09
C SER A 88 -7.54 -11.16 12.77
N GLY A 89 -7.46 -10.21 13.70
CA GLY A 89 -6.51 -9.10 13.65
C GLY A 89 -5.07 -9.59 13.52
N GLU A 90 -4.70 -10.60 14.31
CA GLU A 90 -3.36 -11.23 14.21
C GLU A 90 -3.09 -11.75 12.79
N LYS A 91 -4.06 -12.45 12.17
CA LYS A 91 -3.85 -12.99 10.82
C LYS A 91 -3.72 -11.89 9.78
N VAL A 92 -4.49 -10.81 9.91
CA VAL A 92 -4.37 -9.63 9.04
C VAL A 92 -3.01 -8.98 9.20
N LEU A 93 -2.52 -8.81 10.44
CA LEU A 93 -1.21 -8.24 10.70
C LEU A 93 -0.08 -9.08 10.09
N GLN A 94 -0.14 -10.40 10.23
CA GLN A 94 0.82 -11.31 9.60
C GLN A 94 0.82 -11.19 8.07
N LEU A 95 -0.37 -11.12 7.46
CA LEU A 95 -0.50 -10.96 6.00
C LEU A 95 0.07 -9.62 5.53
N ALA A 96 -0.19 -8.53 6.25
CA ALA A 96 0.31 -7.20 5.91
C ALA A 96 1.84 -7.09 6.04
N LYS A 97 2.42 -7.63 7.12
CA LYS A 97 3.89 -7.68 7.28
C LYS A 97 4.54 -8.52 6.17
N ALA A 98 3.93 -9.66 5.82
CA ALA A 98 4.43 -10.52 4.76
C ALA A 98 4.36 -9.85 3.38
N SER A 99 3.22 -9.23 3.02
CA SER A 99 3.07 -8.54 1.74
C SER A 99 4.04 -7.38 1.60
N ARG A 100 4.16 -6.54 2.64
CA ARG A 100 5.07 -5.40 2.61
C ARG A 100 6.52 -5.84 2.48
N ARG A 101 6.96 -6.85 3.25
CA ARG A 101 8.31 -7.40 3.14
C ARG A 101 8.61 -7.89 1.72
N SER A 102 7.74 -8.73 1.14
CA SER A 102 7.96 -9.24 -0.22
C SER A 102 7.91 -8.14 -1.28
N LEU A 103 7.08 -7.11 -1.10
CA LEU A 103 7.05 -5.95 -1.98
C LEU A 103 8.36 -5.16 -1.93
N ILE A 104 8.88 -4.87 -0.72
CA ILE A 104 10.14 -4.17 -0.56
C ILE A 104 11.31 -4.98 -1.13
N GLU A 105 11.37 -6.28 -0.87
CA GLU A 105 12.36 -7.17 -1.50
C GLU A 105 12.29 -7.11 -3.03
N GLY A 106 11.07 -7.14 -3.58
CA GLY A 106 10.81 -7.00 -5.01
C GLY A 106 11.32 -5.66 -5.57
N LEU A 107 11.02 -4.55 -4.90
CA LEU A 107 11.44 -3.20 -5.32
C LEU A 107 12.96 -3.00 -5.21
N THR A 108 13.57 -3.44 -4.11
CA THR A 108 15.03 -3.34 -3.89
C THR A 108 15.83 -4.17 -4.89
N SER A 109 15.23 -5.23 -5.45
CA SER A 109 15.86 -6.04 -6.50
C SER A 109 15.86 -5.37 -7.89
N LEU A 110 15.12 -4.27 -8.07
CA LEU A 110 15.02 -3.57 -9.35
C LEU A 110 16.24 -2.68 -9.58
N ARG A 111 16.61 -2.54 -10.86
CA ARG A 111 17.58 -1.53 -11.26
C ARG A 111 16.96 -0.13 -11.14
N HIS A 112 17.79 0.87 -10.87
CA HIS A 112 17.36 2.27 -10.79
C HIS A 112 16.61 2.73 -12.05
N GLU A 113 17.03 2.25 -13.23
CA GLU A 113 16.36 2.57 -14.50
C GLU A 113 14.93 2.04 -14.54
N THR A 114 14.66 0.84 -14.03
CA THR A 114 13.30 0.28 -13.97
C THR A 114 12.39 1.14 -13.07
N MET A 115 12.94 1.69 -11.99
CA MET A 115 12.20 2.56 -11.07
C MET A 115 11.86 3.93 -11.69
N THR A 116 12.70 4.43 -12.60
CA THR A 116 12.64 5.81 -13.10
C THR A 116 12.22 5.93 -14.57
N MET A 117 12.11 4.81 -15.29
CA MET A 117 11.63 4.79 -16.67
C MET A 117 10.19 5.28 -16.75
N HIS A 118 9.90 6.13 -17.74
CA HIS A 118 8.55 6.54 -18.03
C HIS A 118 7.71 5.33 -18.48
N THR A 119 6.49 5.26 -17.95
CA THR A 119 5.49 4.24 -18.29
C THR A 119 4.11 4.91 -18.34
N THR A 120 3.06 4.11 -18.44
CA THR A 120 1.68 4.59 -18.36
C THR A 120 0.97 3.98 -17.16
N ALA A 121 0.02 4.69 -16.56
CA ALA A 121 -0.97 4.12 -15.66
C ALA A 121 -2.33 4.14 -16.36
N ASN A 122 -2.92 2.97 -16.63
CA ASN A 122 -4.18 2.82 -17.37
C ASN A 122 -4.18 3.59 -18.72
N GLY A 123 -3.05 3.58 -19.43
CA GLY A 123 -2.87 4.27 -20.71
C GLY A 123 -2.54 5.76 -20.62
N ALA A 124 -2.64 6.39 -19.45
CA ALA A 124 -2.19 7.77 -19.24
C ALA A 124 -0.68 7.83 -18.99
N THR A 125 0.02 8.80 -19.59
CA THR A 125 1.47 8.98 -19.43
C THR A 125 1.85 9.89 -18.26
N HIS A 126 0.91 10.70 -17.75
CA HIS A 126 1.14 11.67 -16.69
C HIS A 126 0.00 11.67 -15.68
N CYS A 127 0.32 12.00 -14.42
CA CYS A 127 -0.68 12.23 -13.38
C CYS A 127 -1.62 13.37 -13.78
N PRO A 128 -2.95 13.18 -13.73
CA PRO A 128 -3.92 14.17 -14.20
C PRO A 128 -3.95 15.45 -13.35
N HIS A 129 -3.47 15.39 -12.11
CA HIS A 129 -3.50 16.52 -11.18
C HIS A 129 -2.25 17.39 -11.24
N GLN A 130 -1.07 16.77 -11.41
CA GLN A 130 0.21 17.46 -11.32
C GLN A 130 0.98 17.50 -12.65
N GLY A 131 0.53 16.75 -13.67
CA GLY A 131 1.24 16.65 -14.94
C GLY A 131 2.61 15.98 -14.84
N VAL A 132 2.88 15.24 -13.76
CA VAL A 132 4.14 14.51 -13.55
C VAL A 132 4.11 13.21 -14.35
N PRO A 133 5.18 12.87 -15.11
CA PRO A 133 5.24 11.60 -15.84
C PRO A 133 5.12 10.39 -14.90
N TYR A 134 4.37 9.38 -15.32
CA TYR A 134 4.29 8.14 -14.56
C TYR A 134 5.60 7.38 -14.62
N THR A 135 6.09 7.02 -13.44
CA THR A 135 7.21 6.11 -13.21
C THR A 135 6.81 5.18 -12.07
N LEU A 136 7.48 4.04 -11.93
CA LEU A 136 7.24 3.16 -10.78
C LEU A 136 7.59 3.88 -9.46
N ALA A 137 8.66 4.65 -9.43
CA ALA A 137 9.03 5.46 -8.26
C ALA A 137 7.93 6.47 -7.87
N TYR A 138 7.33 7.14 -8.85
CA TYR A 138 6.21 8.06 -8.60
C TYR A 138 4.99 7.32 -8.00
N ILE A 139 4.63 6.17 -8.56
CA ILE A 139 3.54 5.35 -8.00
C ILE A 139 3.86 4.92 -6.57
N VAL A 140 5.09 4.48 -6.27
CA VAL A 140 5.48 4.13 -4.90
C VAL A 140 5.33 5.34 -3.96
N THR A 141 5.70 6.54 -4.39
CA THR A 141 5.46 7.77 -3.61
C THR A 141 3.97 8.01 -3.34
N GLU A 142 3.09 7.82 -4.31
CA GLU A 142 1.64 7.94 -4.09
C GLU A 142 1.13 6.90 -3.06
N PHE A 143 1.69 5.68 -3.08
CA PHE A 143 1.34 4.65 -2.09
C PHE A 143 1.89 4.94 -0.69
N ILE A 144 3.03 5.63 -0.56
CA ILE A 144 3.52 6.12 0.74
C ILE A 144 2.52 7.11 1.35
N GLU A 145 2.05 8.08 0.56
CA GLU A 145 1.09 9.08 1.04
C GLU A 145 -0.27 8.45 1.36
N HIS A 146 -0.71 7.49 0.54
CA HIS A 146 -1.88 6.66 0.81
C HIS A 146 -1.77 5.90 2.14
N ASP A 147 -0.64 5.22 2.39
CA ASP A 147 -0.42 4.50 3.63
C ASP A 147 -0.45 5.44 4.83
N ARG A 148 0.25 6.57 4.74
CA ARG A 148 0.26 7.62 5.78
C ARG A 148 -1.13 8.13 6.11
N HIS A 149 -1.96 8.38 5.10
CA HIS A 149 -3.33 8.81 5.30
C HIS A 149 -4.10 7.81 6.16
N HIS A 150 -3.95 6.51 5.90
CA HIS A 150 -4.62 5.46 6.66
C HIS A 150 -4.01 5.21 8.04
N GLN A 151 -2.68 5.30 8.16
CA GLN A 151 -2.00 5.26 9.46
C GLN A 151 -2.57 6.33 10.39
N GLN A 152 -2.68 7.58 9.90
CA GLN A 152 -3.25 8.69 10.68
C GLN A 152 -4.71 8.44 11.07
N GLN A 153 -5.53 7.82 10.21
CA GLN A 153 -6.90 7.46 10.56
C GLN A 153 -6.96 6.44 11.69
N VAL A 154 -6.11 5.42 11.64
CA VAL A 154 -6.02 4.38 12.66
C VAL A 154 -5.45 4.94 13.97
N ASP A 155 -4.37 5.70 13.91
CA ASP A 155 -3.70 6.28 15.07
C ASP A 155 -4.65 7.20 15.87
N ARG A 156 -5.47 8.01 15.17
CA ARG A 156 -6.52 8.84 15.79
C ARG A 156 -7.52 8.01 16.60
N VAL A 157 -7.86 6.82 16.13
CA VAL A 157 -8.82 5.91 16.79
C VAL A 157 -8.18 5.21 17.99
N LEU A 158 -6.88 4.94 17.90
CA LEU A 158 -6.09 4.35 18.97
C LEU A 158 -5.67 5.38 20.04
N GLY A 159 -5.87 6.67 19.79
CA GLY A 159 -5.38 7.74 20.67
C GLY A 159 -3.87 7.89 20.65
N ALA A 160 -3.20 7.33 19.64
CA ALA A 160 -1.77 7.52 19.42
C ALA A 160 -1.56 8.88 18.75
N THR A 161 -0.86 9.79 19.42
CA THR A 161 -0.36 11.03 18.81
C THR A 161 1.01 10.75 18.20
N SER A 162 1.11 10.92 16.88
CA SER A 162 2.37 10.95 16.13
C SER A 162 3.29 12.07 16.60
#